data_AF-A0A4R7DYY0-F1
#
_entry.id   AF-A0A4R7DYY0-F1
#
_cell.length_a   1.000
_cell.length_b   1.000
_cell.length_c   1.000
_cell.angle_alpha   90.00
_cell.angle_beta   90.00
_cell.angle_gamma   90.00
#
_symmetry.space_group_name_H-M   'P 1'
#
loop_
_entity.id
_entity.type
_entity.pdbx_description
1 polymer ?
#
loop_
_entity_poly.entity_id
_entity_poly.type
_entity_poly.pdbx_seq_one_letter_code
_entity_poly.pdbx_strand_id
1 'polypeptide(L)'
;MWDKVKEFIGGAAPVVGSLLGGPAGGATGSLIASWLGVEDSPEKVLEKLQTDPKAMVELKRMESEERKQLRELEHQAAMAKLKDRQHQHEQQQETIRSGDNAEDEYVRRTRPKIARRAFYFGFAYIALFELLAVFDKGDGASWEIAGMFLAPTLAYMGFRTLDGFGNKFKFLGKKNGSV
;
A
#
# COMPACT_ATOMS: atom_id res chain seq x y z
N MET A 1 -0.67 34.26 19.23
CA MET A 1 -1.04 35.61 18.71
C MET A 1 -1.99 35.52 17.52
N TRP A 2 -1.91 34.49 16.67
CA TRP A 2 -2.87 34.22 15.57
C TRP A 2 -4.09 33.38 15.98
N ASP A 3 -4.24 33.07 17.27
CA ASP A 3 -5.21 32.08 17.78
C ASP A 3 -6.67 32.53 17.59
N LYS A 4 -6.95 33.84 17.72
CA LYS A 4 -8.29 34.41 17.48
C LYS A 4 -8.67 34.37 16.00
N VAL A 5 -7.70 34.60 15.13
CA VAL A 5 -7.86 34.53 13.67
C VAL A 5 -8.11 33.07 13.26
N LYS A 6 -7.33 32.13 13.80
CA LYS A 6 -7.56 30.70 13.66
C LYS A 6 -8.94 30.25 14.14
N GLU A 7 -9.39 30.71 15.30
CA GLU A 7 -10.70 30.32 15.85
C GLU A 7 -11.86 30.84 14.99
N PHE A 8 -11.74 32.06 14.47
CA PHE A 8 -12.74 32.66 13.59
C PHE A 8 -12.81 31.99 12.21
N ILE A 9 -11.65 31.68 11.61
CA ILE A 9 -11.60 31.07 10.27
C ILE A 9 -11.66 29.53 10.35
N GLY A 10 -11.37 28.91 11.48
CA GLY A 10 -11.21 27.45 11.60
C GLY A 10 -12.45 26.65 11.21
N GLY A 11 -13.65 27.21 11.37
CA GLY A 11 -14.91 26.61 10.89
C GLY A 11 -15.21 26.88 9.40
N ALA A 12 -14.60 27.91 8.82
CA ALA A 12 -14.83 28.34 7.44
C ALA A 12 -13.77 27.80 6.47
N ALA A 13 -12.50 27.81 6.87
CA ALA A 13 -11.37 27.31 6.11
C ALA A 13 -10.39 26.48 6.98
N PRO A 14 -10.68 25.20 7.24
CA PRO A 14 -9.88 24.36 8.13
C PRO A 14 -8.40 24.16 7.72
N VAL A 15 -8.05 24.12 6.42
CA VAL A 15 -6.65 23.98 5.96
C VAL A 15 -5.85 25.22 6.33
N VAL A 16 -6.39 26.40 6.03
CA VAL A 16 -5.77 27.69 6.36
C VAL A 16 -5.70 27.87 7.88
N GLY A 17 -6.75 27.50 8.62
CA GLY A 17 -6.75 27.51 10.08
C GLY A 17 -5.72 26.55 10.71
N SER A 18 -5.49 25.39 10.10
CA SER A 18 -4.47 24.43 10.56
C SER A 18 -3.04 24.95 10.32
N LEU A 19 -2.80 25.63 9.20
CA LEU A 19 -1.53 26.25 8.87
C LEU A 19 -1.24 27.47 9.77
N LEU A 20 -2.26 28.31 10.02
CA LEU A 20 -2.20 29.42 10.98
C LEU A 20 -1.94 28.98 12.42
N GLY A 21 -2.45 27.81 12.80
CA GLY A 21 -2.26 27.22 14.12
C GLY A 21 -0.99 26.37 14.26
N GLY A 22 -0.24 26.15 13.18
CA GLY A 22 0.96 25.34 13.15
C GLY A 22 2.25 26.17 13.27
N PRO A 23 3.43 25.53 13.22
CA PRO A 23 4.72 26.22 13.28
C PRO A 23 4.94 27.23 12.14
N ALA A 24 4.21 27.08 11.03
CA ALA A 24 4.20 28.02 9.89
C ALA A 24 3.11 29.12 10.01
N GLY A 25 2.49 29.29 11.19
CA GLY A 25 1.34 30.16 11.37
C GLY A 25 1.63 31.64 11.13
N GLY A 26 2.83 32.11 11.51
CA GLY A 26 3.26 33.48 11.23
C GLY A 26 3.35 33.75 9.72
N ALA A 27 4.02 32.88 8.97
CA ALA A 27 4.15 33.04 7.51
C ALA A 27 2.80 32.96 6.78
N THR A 28 1.91 32.07 7.24
CA THR A 28 0.55 31.96 6.69
C THR A 28 -0.28 33.21 6.99
N GLY A 29 -0.14 33.77 8.20
CA GLY A 29 -0.78 35.03 8.60
C GLY A 29 -0.35 36.21 7.74
N SER A 30 0.95 36.35 7.49
CA SER A 30 1.52 37.39 6.63
C SER A 30 1.04 37.29 5.18
N LEU A 31 0.88 36.07 4.65
CA LEU A 31 0.34 35.86 3.30
C LEU A 31 -1.13 36.27 3.20
N ILE A 32 -1.93 35.95 4.22
CA ILE A 32 -3.34 36.37 4.28
C ILE A 32 -3.44 37.89 4.42
N ALA A 33 -2.58 38.51 5.23
CA ALA A 33 -2.53 39.97 5.38
C ALA A 33 -2.18 40.66 4.06
N SER A 34 -1.14 40.17 3.37
CA SER A 34 -0.75 40.65 2.04
C SER A 34 -1.87 40.51 1.01
N TRP A 35 -2.61 39.40 1.03
CA TRP A 35 -3.71 39.15 0.10
C TRP A 35 -4.93 40.02 0.38
N LEU A 36 -5.26 40.24 1.65
CA LEU A 36 -6.35 41.13 2.08
C LEU A 36 -5.98 42.62 1.96
N GLY A 37 -4.72 42.94 1.65
CA GLY A 37 -4.21 44.31 1.55
C GLY A 37 -4.23 45.05 2.89
N VAL A 38 -4.14 44.32 4.01
CA VAL A 38 -4.08 44.86 5.36
C VAL A 38 -2.69 44.68 5.94
N GLU A 39 -2.38 45.52 6.93
CA GLU A 39 -1.15 45.40 7.71
C GLU A 39 -0.99 43.99 8.28
N ASP A 40 0.25 43.49 8.33
CA ASP A 40 0.61 42.17 8.85
C ASP A 40 0.47 42.10 10.37
N SER A 41 -0.77 42.27 10.84
CA SER A 41 -1.19 42.17 12.22
C SER A 41 -2.43 41.28 12.33
N PRO A 42 -2.46 40.34 13.28
CA PRO A 42 -3.60 39.45 13.51
C PRO A 42 -4.91 40.22 13.75
N GLU A 43 -4.83 41.37 14.41
CA GLU A 43 -5.98 42.21 14.74
C GLU A 43 -6.60 42.84 13.49
N LYS A 44 -5.78 43.35 12.56
CA LYS A 44 -6.28 43.98 11.32
C LYS A 44 -6.81 42.96 10.32
N VAL A 45 -6.20 41.79 10.25
CA VAL A 45 -6.71 40.66 9.47
C VAL A 45 -8.06 40.21 10.01
N LEU A 46 -8.22 40.08 11.33
CA LEU A 46 -9.49 39.72 11.95
C LEU A 46 -10.58 40.78 11.70
N GLU A 47 -10.25 42.06 11.88
CA GLU A 47 -11.15 43.18 11.63
C GLU A 47 -11.66 43.17 10.18
N LYS A 48 -10.78 42.95 9.21
CA LYS A 48 -11.14 42.86 7.80
C LYS A 48 -12.01 41.64 7.48
N LEU A 49 -11.72 40.48 8.08
CA LEU A 49 -12.51 39.26 7.91
C LEU A 49 -13.90 39.33 8.57
N GLN A 50 -14.05 40.15 9.62
CA GLN A 50 -15.33 40.40 10.27
C GLN A 50 -16.18 41.44 9.53
N THR A 51 -15.54 42.47 8.96
CA THR A 51 -16.22 43.57 8.29
C THR A 51 -16.54 43.29 6.82
N ASP A 52 -15.82 42.38 6.18
CA ASP A 52 -16.00 42.05 4.76
C ASP A 52 -16.42 40.58 4.54
N PRO A 53 -17.74 40.32 4.39
CA PRO A 53 -18.24 38.99 4.05
C PRO A 53 -17.69 38.44 2.72
N LYS A 54 -17.28 39.31 1.77
CA LYS A 54 -16.71 38.86 0.49
C LYS A 54 -15.32 38.26 0.68
N ALA A 55 -14.51 38.82 1.57
CA ALA A 55 -13.19 38.27 1.93
C ALA A 55 -13.31 36.83 2.45
N MET A 56 -14.34 36.54 3.25
CA MET A 56 -14.61 35.19 3.75
C MET A 56 -15.08 34.22 2.66
N VAL A 57 -15.91 34.68 1.71
CA VAL A 57 -16.37 33.85 0.58
C VAL A 57 -15.21 33.48 -0.35
N GLU A 58 -14.35 34.44 -0.67
CA GLU A 58 -13.16 34.20 -1.49
C GLU A 58 -12.16 33.29 -0.78
N LEU A 59 -11.96 33.45 0.53
CA LEU A 59 -11.11 32.54 1.31
C LEU A 59 -11.63 31.09 1.29
N LYS A 60 -12.94 30.89 1.44
CA LYS A 60 -13.59 29.58 1.30
C LYS A 60 -13.44 29.01 -0.10
N ARG A 61 -13.57 29.85 -1.14
CA ARG A 61 -13.40 29.44 -2.52
C ARG A 61 -11.99 28.95 -2.78
N MET A 62 -10.98 29.73 -2.38
CA MET A 62 -9.57 29.35 -2.52
C MET A 62 -9.28 28.05 -1.76
N GLU A 63 -9.76 27.92 -0.53
CA GLU A 63 -9.57 26.67 0.22
C GLU A 63 -10.24 25.48 -0.48
N SER A 64 -11.41 25.67 -1.08
CA SER A 64 -12.06 24.63 -1.87
C SER A 64 -11.29 24.29 -3.15
N GLU A 65 -10.67 25.26 -3.81
CA GLU A 65 -9.87 25.06 -5.02
C GLU A 65 -8.57 24.33 -4.68
N GLU A 66 -7.86 24.76 -3.64
CA GLU A 66 -6.66 24.10 -3.12
C GLU A 66 -6.96 22.68 -2.65
N ARG A 67 -8.05 22.44 -1.93
CA ARG A 67 -8.46 21.07 -1.55
C ARG A 67 -8.70 20.18 -2.75
N LYS A 68 -9.25 20.72 -3.86
CA LYS A 68 -9.41 19.95 -5.09
C LYS A 68 -8.05 19.64 -5.73
N GLN A 69 -7.16 20.62 -5.79
CA GLN A 69 -5.81 20.44 -6.32
C GLN A 69 -5.01 19.42 -5.51
N LEU A 70 -5.04 19.51 -4.17
CA LEU A 70 -4.39 18.56 -3.27
C LEU A 70 -4.94 17.14 -3.47
N ARG A 71 -6.26 16.97 -3.53
CA ARG A 71 -6.87 15.66 -3.81
C ARG A 71 -6.48 15.12 -5.18
N GLU A 72 -6.39 15.98 -6.20
CA GLU A 72 -5.96 15.59 -7.53
C GLU A 72 -4.48 15.16 -7.53
N LEU A 73 -3.61 15.90 -6.85
CA LEU A 73 -2.20 15.52 -6.68
C LEU A 73 -2.05 14.20 -5.91
N GLU A 74 -2.81 14.01 -4.83
CA GLU A 74 -2.85 12.75 -4.08
C GLU A 74 -3.32 11.59 -4.97
N HIS A 75 -4.37 11.81 -5.77
CA HIS A 75 -4.88 10.83 -6.71
C HIS A 75 -3.83 10.49 -7.78
N GLN A 76 -3.18 11.48 -8.39
CA GLN A 76 -2.11 11.29 -9.36
C GLN A 76 -0.91 10.55 -8.75
N ALA A 77 -0.50 10.91 -7.54
CA ALA A 77 0.57 10.22 -6.83
C ALA A 77 0.19 8.76 -6.50
N ALA A 78 -1.05 8.50 -6.10
CA ALA A 78 -1.56 7.15 -5.87
C ALA A 78 -1.55 6.33 -7.16
N MET A 79 -2.05 6.91 -8.27
CA MET A 79 -2.03 6.28 -9.59
C MET A 79 -0.62 6.00 -10.08
N ALA A 80 0.33 6.92 -9.89
CA ALA A 80 1.73 6.72 -10.22
C ALA A 80 2.35 5.55 -9.43
N LYS A 81 2.06 5.44 -8.13
CA LYS A 81 2.51 4.31 -7.29
C LYS A 81 1.90 2.98 -7.73
N LEU A 82 0.62 2.97 -8.10
CA LEU A 82 -0.05 1.76 -8.58
C LEU A 82 0.52 1.31 -9.93
N LYS A 83 0.76 2.26 -10.84
CA LYS A 83 1.37 1.99 -12.15
C LYS A 83 2.79 1.47 -12.01
N ASP A 84 3.59 2.03 -11.11
CA ASP A 84 4.95 1.54 -10.82
C ASP A 84 4.92 0.09 -10.30
N ARG A 85 4.04 -0.23 -9.34
CA ARG A 85 3.87 -1.62 -8.86
C ARG A 85 3.42 -2.56 -9.96
N GLN A 86 2.49 -2.13 -10.80
CA GLN A 86 2.04 -2.93 -11.94
C GLN A 86 3.19 -3.22 -12.90
N HIS A 87 4.00 -2.20 -13.25
CA HIS A 87 5.18 -2.39 -14.09
C HIS A 87 6.23 -3.30 -13.44
N GLN A 88 6.46 -3.20 -12.12
CA GLN A 88 7.34 -4.14 -11.41
C GLN A 88 6.85 -5.59 -11.56
N HIS A 89 5.54 -5.83 -11.41
CA HIS A 89 4.96 -7.16 -11.59
C HIS A 89 5.03 -7.66 -13.04
N GLU A 90 4.80 -6.78 -14.02
CA GLU A 90 4.92 -7.09 -15.45
C GLU A 90 6.37 -7.47 -15.80
N GLN A 91 7.35 -6.65 -15.41
CA GLN A 91 8.77 -6.91 -15.63
C GLN A 91 9.25 -8.20 -14.95
N GLN A 92 8.77 -8.47 -13.73
CA GLN A 92 9.05 -9.74 -13.05
C GLN A 92 8.49 -10.94 -13.84
N GLN A 93 7.26 -10.84 -14.36
CA GLN A 93 6.66 -11.90 -15.16
C GLN A 93 7.38 -12.09 -16.50
N GLU A 94 7.78 -11.01 -17.16
CA GLU A 94 8.57 -11.06 -18.39
C GLU A 94 9.91 -11.74 -18.16
N THR A 95 10.60 -11.41 -17.06
CA THR A 95 11.86 -12.05 -16.68
C THR A 95 11.68 -13.55 -16.41
N ILE A 96 10.60 -13.94 -15.74
CA ILE A 96 10.27 -15.35 -15.50
C ILE A 96 9.99 -16.07 -16.84
N ARG A 97 9.12 -15.51 -17.68
CA ARG A 97 8.76 -16.09 -18.99
C ARG A 97 9.98 -16.19 -19.91
N SER A 98 10.85 -15.19 -19.89
CA SER A 98 12.11 -15.18 -20.64
C SER A 98 13.02 -16.32 -20.19
N GLY A 99 13.17 -16.54 -18.88
CA GLY A 99 13.91 -17.67 -18.33
C GLY A 99 13.30 -19.04 -18.69
N ASP A 100 11.96 -19.14 -18.71
CA ASP A 100 11.25 -20.37 -19.09
C ASP A 100 11.32 -20.66 -20.59
N ASN A 101 11.45 -19.62 -21.43
CA ASN A 101 11.57 -19.71 -22.88
C ASN A 101 13.01 -19.67 -23.39
N ALA A 102 14.01 -19.68 -22.49
CA ALA A 102 15.41 -19.68 -22.88
C ALA A 102 15.75 -20.86 -23.82
N GLU A 103 16.51 -20.59 -24.88
CA GLU A 103 16.94 -21.61 -25.85
C GLU A 103 17.86 -22.66 -25.20
N ASP A 104 18.68 -22.23 -24.24
CA ASP A 104 19.54 -23.13 -23.46
C ASP A 104 18.71 -24.03 -22.53
N GLU A 105 18.75 -25.33 -22.81
CA GLU A 105 18.06 -26.35 -22.04
C GLU A 105 18.49 -26.40 -20.56
N TYR A 106 19.76 -26.13 -20.27
CA TYR A 106 20.27 -26.15 -18.90
C TYR A 106 19.59 -25.08 -18.05
N VAL A 107 19.51 -23.85 -18.55
CA VAL A 107 18.87 -22.72 -17.86
C VAL A 107 17.39 -22.99 -17.61
N ARG A 108 16.67 -23.43 -18.65
CA ARG A 108 15.22 -23.72 -18.58
C ARG A 108 14.87 -24.86 -17.62
N ARG A 109 15.69 -25.92 -17.58
CA ARG A 109 15.39 -27.11 -16.76
C ARG A 109 15.87 -27.02 -15.32
N THR A 110 16.80 -26.13 -14.99
CA THR A 110 17.42 -26.10 -13.65
C THR A 110 16.43 -25.78 -12.53
N ARG A 111 15.59 -24.74 -12.69
CA ARG A 111 14.58 -24.37 -11.67
C ARG A 111 13.57 -25.50 -11.38
N PRO A 112 12.94 -26.13 -12.39
CA PRO A 112 12.08 -27.30 -12.16
C PRO A 112 12.83 -28.49 -11.56
N LYS A 113 14.07 -28.76 -11.98
CA LYS A 113 14.87 -29.90 -11.48
C LYS A 113 15.15 -29.76 -9.98
N ILE A 114 15.49 -28.56 -9.51
CA ILE A 114 15.71 -28.29 -8.08
C ILE A 114 14.44 -28.60 -7.30
N ALA A 115 13.28 -28.09 -7.73
CA ALA A 115 12.01 -28.31 -7.06
C ALA A 115 11.57 -29.78 -7.01
N ARG A 116 11.73 -30.52 -8.12
CA ARG A 116 11.40 -31.96 -8.18
C ARG A 116 12.32 -32.80 -7.30
N ARG A 117 13.63 -32.51 -7.31
CA ARG A 117 14.60 -33.23 -6.47
C ARG A 117 14.32 -32.98 -4.99
N ALA A 118 14.12 -31.72 -4.62
CA ALA A 118 13.75 -31.32 -3.26
C ALA A 118 12.47 -32.04 -2.78
N PHE A 119 11.47 -32.15 -3.65
CA PHE A 119 10.23 -32.89 -3.35
C PHE A 119 10.49 -34.38 -3.08
N TYR A 120 11.23 -35.05 -3.96
CA TYR A 120 11.55 -36.48 -3.77
C TYR A 120 12.40 -36.72 -2.53
N PHE A 121 13.37 -35.86 -2.25
CA PHE A 121 14.18 -35.96 -1.03
C PHE A 121 13.36 -35.73 0.24
N GLY A 122 12.52 -34.70 0.27
CA GLY A 122 11.64 -34.43 1.41
C GLY A 122 10.65 -35.58 1.66
N PHE A 123 10.05 -36.13 0.60
CA PHE A 123 9.17 -37.29 0.71
C PHE A 123 9.92 -38.54 1.20
N ALA A 124 11.10 -38.82 0.64
CA ALA A 124 11.93 -39.96 1.06
C ALA A 124 12.37 -39.84 2.53
N TYR A 125 12.71 -38.62 2.99
CA TYR A 125 13.01 -38.35 4.39
C TYR A 125 11.81 -38.67 5.29
N ILE A 126 10.63 -38.12 4.98
CA ILE A 126 9.42 -38.37 5.78
C ILE A 126 9.12 -39.87 5.81
N ALA A 127 9.08 -40.52 4.65
CA ALA A 127 8.75 -41.94 4.54
C ALA A 127 9.74 -42.84 5.31
N LEU A 128 11.04 -42.55 5.24
CA LEU A 128 12.06 -43.33 5.94
C LEU A 128 11.96 -43.18 7.46
N PHE A 129 11.86 -41.95 7.95
CA PHE A 129 11.88 -41.67 9.39
C PHE A 129 10.57 -42.06 10.08
N GLU A 130 9.42 -41.90 9.42
CA GLU A 130 8.15 -42.47 9.89
C GLU A 130 8.19 -44.00 9.93
N LEU A 131 8.75 -44.64 8.91
CA LEU A 131 8.88 -46.10 8.89
C LEU A 131 9.79 -46.59 10.02
N LEU A 132 10.91 -45.91 10.29
CA LEU A 132 11.79 -46.26 11.40
C LEU A 132 11.10 -46.09 12.77
N ALA A 133 10.23 -45.08 12.92
CA ALA A 133 9.44 -44.88 14.13
C ALA A 133 8.43 -46.02 14.36
N VAL A 134 7.80 -46.54 13.29
CA VAL A 134 6.91 -47.72 13.39
C VAL A 134 7.63 -48.96 13.92
N PHE A 135 8.95 -49.07 13.70
CA PHE A 135 9.78 -50.18 14.20
C PHE A 135 10.53 -49.85 15.51
N ASP A 136 10.10 -48.82 16.26
CA ASP A 136 10.74 -48.34 17.50
C ASP A 136 12.23 -47.96 17.35
N LYS A 137 12.64 -47.55 16.14
CA LYS A 137 14.04 -47.18 15.80
C LYS A 137 14.25 -45.68 15.63
N GLY A 138 13.34 -44.84 16.12
CA GLY A 138 13.50 -43.38 16.12
C GLY A 138 12.23 -42.62 16.45
N ASP A 139 12.33 -41.30 16.54
CA ASP A 139 11.25 -40.40 16.97
C ASP A 139 10.32 -39.92 15.84
N GLY A 140 10.50 -40.43 14.62
CA GLY A 140 9.74 -40.01 13.43
C GLY A 140 10.40 -38.87 12.64
N ALA A 141 9.67 -38.33 11.67
CA ALA A 141 10.18 -37.25 10.81
C ALA A 141 10.00 -35.88 11.48
N SER A 142 11.08 -35.08 11.57
CA SER A 142 10.99 -33.70 12.06
C SER A 142 10.33 -32.79 11.02
N TRP A 143 9.38 -31.99 11.48
CA TRP A 143 8.69 -30.99 10.66
C TRP A 143 9.64 -29.91 10.14
N GLU A 144 10.62 -29.51 10.95
CA GLU A 144 11.64 -28.52 10.60
C GLU A 144 12.52 -29.00 9.45
N ILE A 145 13.01 -30.26 9.54
CA ILE A 145 13.86 -30.86 8.52
C ILE A 145 13.06 -31.13 7.24
N ALA A 146 11.84 -31.65 7.37
CA ALA A 146 10.93 -31.83 6.24
C ALA A 146 10.61 -30.48 5.55
N GLY A 147 10.35 -29.44 6.34
CA GLY A 147 10.11 -28.08 5.86
C GLY A 147 11.30 -27.50 5.11
N MET A 148 12.53 -27.73 5.60
CA MET A 148 13.75 -27.29 4.93
C MET A 148 13.94 -27.96 3.56
N PHE A 149 13.66 -29.27 3.46
CA PHE A 149 13.73 -29.98 2.17
C PHE A 149 12.62 -29.59 1.21
N LEU A 150 11.41 -29.29 1.70
CA LEU A 150 10.27 -28.92 0.87
C LEU A 150 10.24 -27.43 0.51
N ALA A 151 11.00 -26.57 1.20
CA ALA A 151 11.01 -25.12 0.98
C ALA A 151 11.30 -24.71 -0.48
N PRO A 152 12.29 -25.29 -1.20
CA PRO A 152 12.52 -24.97 -2.61
C PRO A 152 11.35 -25.38 -3.52
N THR A 153 10.66 -26.47 -3.20
CA THR A 153 9.49 -26.93 -3.94
C THR A 153 8.31 -25.98 -3.73
N LEU A 154 8.04 -25.58 -2.48
CA LEU A 154 6.99 -24.61 -2.16
C LEU A 154 7.27 -23.24 -2.77
N ALA A 155 8.52 -22.77 -2.74
CA ALA A 155 8.94 -21.52 -3.37
C ALA A 155 8.80 -21.56 -4.90
N TYR A 156 9.13 -22.70 -5.54
CA TYR A 156 8.95 -22.87 -6.98
C TYR A 156 7.48 -22.93 -7.40
N MET A 157 6.64 -23.60 -6.61
CA MET A 157 5.18 -23.62 -6.83
C MET A 157 4.50 -22.28 -6.48
N GLY A 158 5.18 -21.46 -5.67
CA GLY A 158 5.02 -20.01 -5.52
C GLY A 158 3.62 -19.46 -5.75
N PHE A 159 2.73 -19.58 -4.74
CA PHE A 159 1.49 -18.83 -4.52
C PHE A 159 0.42 -18.74 -5.63
N ARG A 160 0.66 -19.26 -6.84
CA ARG A 160 -0.30 -19.25 -7.96
C ARG A 160 -1.60 -20.00 -7.65
N THR A 161 -1.57 -20.91 -6.69
CA THR A 161 -2.74 -21.66 -6.24
C THR A 161 -3.44 -21.03 -5.04
N LEU A 162 -2.72 -20.40 -4.10
CA LEU A 162 -3.31 -19.93 -2.85
C LEU A 162 -4.28 -18.75 -3.04
N ASP A 163 -3.99 -17.82 -3.96
CA ASP A 163 -4.92 -16.72 -4.32
C ASP A 163 -6.19 -17.23 -5.04
N GLY A 164 -6.06 -18.29 -5.83
CA GLY A 164 -7.19 -18.95 -6.50
C GLY A 164 -8.06 -19.79 -5.55
N PHE A 165 -7.45 -20.36 -4.51
CA PHE A 165 -8.17 -21.13 -3.49
C PHE A 165 -9.12 -20.22 -2.67
N GLY A 166 -8.67 -19.03 -2.26
CA GLY A 166 -9.52 -18.08 -1.50
C GLY A 166 -10.77 -17.62 -2.27
N ASN A 167 -10.64 -17.36 -3.57
CA ASN A 167 -11.77 -16.94 -4.41
C ASN A 167 -12.71 -18.10 -4.82
N LYS A 168 -12.20 -19.34 -4.96
CA LYS A 168 -13.05 -20.52 -5.19
C LYS A 168 -13.94 -20.85 -3.99
N PHE A 169 -13.43 -20.72 -2.76
CA PHE A 169 -14.23 -20.94 -1.55
C PHE A 169 -15.33 -19.88 -1.37
N LYS A 170 -15.07 -18.63 -1.79
CA LYS A 170 -16.06 -17.54 -1.77
C LYS A 170 -17.22 -17.77 -2.76
N PHE A 171 -16.93 -18.40 -3.91
CA PHE A 171 -17.94 -18.74 -4.92
C PHE A 171 -18.81 -19.95 -4.53
N LEU A 172 -18.26 -20.88 -3.74
CA LEU A 172 -18.99 -22.03 -3.20
C LEU A 172 -19.91 -21.67 -2.02
N GLY A 173 -19.67 -20.56 -1.33
CA GLY A 173 -20.52 -20.06 -0.24
C GLY A 173 -21.73 -19.23 -0.68
N LYS A 174 -21.89 -18.95 -1.99
CA LYS A 174 -22.98 -18.13 -2.54
C LYS A 174 -23.89 -18.92 -3.48
N LYS A 175 -24.29 -20.12 -3.06
CA LYS A 175 -25.45 -20.85 -3.59
C LYS A 175 -26.24 -21.37 -2.40
N ASN A 176 -27.06 -20.51 -1.82
CA ASN A 176 -28.34 -20.80 -1.16
C ASN A 176 -28.86 -19.51 -0.55
N GLY A 177 -29.85 -18.93 -1.21
CA GLY A 177 -30.43 -17.62 -0.90
C GLY A 177 -31.19 -17.12 -2.11
N SER A 178 -32.26 -17.83 -2.42
CA SER A 178 -33.22 -17.63 -3.50
C SER A 178 -34.11 -16.41 -3.28
N VAL A 179 -34.59 -15.86 -4.42
CA VAL A 179 -35.72 -14.91 -4.59
C VAL A 179 -35.45 -13.47 -4.19
#